data_AF-A0A0A2UQZ0-F1
#
_entry.id   AF-A0A0A2UQZ0-F1
#
_cell.length_a   1.000
_cell.length_b   1.000
_cell.length_c   1.000
_cell.angle_alpha   90.00
_cell.angle_beta   90.00
_cell.angle_gamma   90.00
#
_symmetry.space_group_name_H-M   'P 1'
#
loop_
_entity.id
_entity.type
_entity.pdbx_description
1 polymer ?
#
loop_
_entity_poly.entity_id
_entity_poly.type
_entity_poly.pdbx_seq_one_letter_code
_entity_poly.pdbx_strand_id
1 'polypeptide(L)' 'MVPLFLFLVGFGFAVSGGVTIIAYLNFLPAGFSWMDYLIFIKERPECYLLPFGILFITIAVYLFPQDSC' A
#
# COMPACT_ATOMS: atom_id res chain seq x y z
N MET A 1 1.77 -13.90 18.34
CA MET A 1 1.53 -12.48 18.69
C MET A 1 2.25 -11.53 17.74
N VAL A 2 3.58 -11.68 17.57
CA VAL A 2 4.41 -10.87 16.64
C VAL A 2 3.92 -10.81 15.18
N PRO A 3 3.52 -11.92 14.51
CA PRO A 3 3.11 -11.84 13.09
C PRO A 3 1.78 -11.09 12.92
N LEU A 4 0.90 -11.14 13.92
CA LEU A 4 -0.39 -10.44 13.92
C LEU A 4 -0.19 -8.93 14.06
N PHE A 5 0.78 -8.51 14.88
CA PHE A 5 1.19 -7.10 14.98
C PHE A 5 1.82 -6.61 13.67
N LEU A 6 2.74 -7.38 13.09
CA LEU A 6 3.36 -7.08 11.78
C LEU A 6 2.32 -6.97 10.66
N PHE A 7 1.31 -7.85 10.67
CA PHE A 7 0.19 -7.80 9.74
C PHE A 7 -0.64 -6.53 9.90
N LEU A 8 -1.02 -6.15 11.14
CA LEU A 8 -1.78 -4.91 11.38
C LEU A 8 -1.00 -3.66 10.96
N VAL A 9 0.30 -3.63 11.22
CA VAL A 9 1.17 -2.51 10.81
C VAL A 9 1.26 -2.43 9.28
N GLY A 10 1.49 -3.56 8.61
CA GLY A 10 1.50 -3.64 7.15
C GLY A 10 0.14 -3.23 6.53
N PHE A 11 -0.96 -3.64 7.16
CA PHE A 11 -2.31 -3.26 6.77
C PHE A 11 -2.54 -1.75 6.89
N GLY A 12 -2.13 -1.11 7.98
CA GLY A 12 -2.24 0.34 8.15
C GLY A 12 -1.45 1.13 7.10
N PHE A 13 -0.24 0.68 6.76
CA PHE A 13 0.55 1.27 5.68
C PHE A 13 -0.09 1.07 4.31
N ALA A 14 -0.64 -0.12 4.03
CA ALA A 14 -1.31 -0.40 2.77
C ALA A 14 -2.58 0.46 2.60
N VAL A 15 -3.38 0.61 3.66
CA VAL A 15 -4.62 1.41 3.63
C VAL A 15 -4.31 2.90 3.45
N SER A 16 -3.32 3.45 4.17
CA SER A 16 -2.94 4.86 4.02
C SER A 16 -2.42 5.17 2.61
N GLY A 17 -1.53 4.34 2.06
CA GLY A 17 -1.05 4.47 0.68
C GLY A 17 -2.15 4.29 -0.37
N GLY A 18 -3.10 3.37 -0.14
CA GLY A 18 -4.24 3.15 -1.02
C GLY A 18 -5.21 4.34 -1.05
N VAL A 19 -5.54 4.90 0.11
CA VAL A 19 -6.41 6.08 0.21
C VAL A 19 -5.78 7.29 -0.49
N THR A 20 -4.46 7.50 -0.38
CA THR A 20 -3.78 8.59 -1.11
C THR A 20 -3.85 8.43 -2.62
N ILE A 21 -3.69 7.20 -3.15
CA ILE A 21 -3.80 6.93 -4.59
C ILE A 21 -5.23 7.20 -5.08
N ILE A 22 -6.25 6.76 -4.30
CA ILE A 22 -7.67 7.01 -4.63
C ILE A 22 -8.00 8.50 -4.54
N ALA A 23 -7.41 9.25 -3.61
CA ALA A 23 -7.62 10.70 -3.52
C ALA A 23 -7.08 11.43 -4.77
N TYR A 24 -5.92 11.00 -5.29
CA TYR A 24 -5.32 11.59 -6.48
C TYR A 24 -6.01 11.18 -7.79
N LEU A 25 -6.85 10.14 -7.78
CA LEU A 25 -7.69 9.76 -8.91
C LEU A 25 -8.65 10.88 -9.35
N ASN A 26 -8.92 11.85 -8.47
CA ASN A 26 -9.67 13.07 -8.80
C ASN A 26 -8.98 13.93 -9.90
N PHE A 27 -7.68 13.77 -10.12
CA PHE A 27 -6.98 14.49 -11.19
C PHE A 27 -7.35 14.01 -12.60
N LEU A 28 -7.84 12.77 -12.76
CA LEU A 28 -8.28 12.28 -14.06
C LEU A 28 -9.50 13.04 -14.62
N PRO A 29 -10.62 13.17 -13.89
CA PRO A 29 -11.75 13.98 -14.38
C PRO A 29 -11.43 15.48 -14.42
N ALA A 30 -10.39 15.95 -13.72
CA ALA A 30 -9.89 17.31 -13.83
C ALA A 30 -9.15 17.61 -15.15
N GLY A 31 -8.96 16.60 -16.01
CA GLY A 31 -8.39 16.76 -17.36
C GLY A 31 -6.93 16.32 -17.50
N PHE A 32 -6.34 15.67 -16.49
CA PHE A 32 -5.00 15.09 -16.61
C PHE A 32 -5.02 13.75 -17.37
N SER A 33 -3.98 13.50 -18.15
CA SER A 33 -3.78 12.20 -18.80
C SER A 33 -3.35 11.14 -17.78
N TRP A 34 -3.63 9.87 -18.09
CA TRP A 34 -3.20 8.72 -17.28
C TRP A 34 -1.68 8.69 -17.04
N MET A 35 -0.89 9.17 -18.01
CA MET A 35 0.57 9.25 -17.87
C MET A 35 1.00 10.31 -16.85
N ASP A 36 0.38 11.49 -16.86
CA ASP A 36 0.68 12.56 -15.90
C ASP A 36 0.31 12.13 -14.47
N TYR A 37 -0.79 11.41 -14.33
CA TYR A 37 -1.21 10.83 -13.04
C TYR A 37 -0.17 9.85 -12.48
N LEU A 38 0.37 8.95 -13.31
CA LEU A 38 1.39 7.99 -12.89
C LEU A 38 2.73 8.65 -12.54
N ILE A 39 3.12 9.69 -13.29
CA ILE A 39 4.32 10.49 -13.00
C ILE A 39 4.15 11.23 -11.67
N PHE A 40 2.99 11.83 -11.45
CA PHE A 40 2.66 12.55 -10.21
C PHE A 40 2.67 11.62 -8.98
N ILE A 41 2.13 10.41 -9.11
CA ILE A 41 2.16 9.39 -8.05
C ILE A 41 3.58 8.92 -7.75
N LYS A 42 4.43 8.76 -8.77
CA LYS A 42 5.84 8.36 -8.59
C LYS A 42 6.67 9.41 -7.89
N GLU A 43 6.34 10.68 -8.07
CA GLU A 43 7.10 11.80 -7.48
C GLU A 43 6.79 12.00 -5.98
N ARG A 44 5.70 11.42 -5.47
CA ARG A 44 5.28 11.56 -4.08
C ARG A 44 5.72 10.35 -3.22
N PRO A 45 6.44 10.58 -2.11
CA PRO A 45 6.89 9.51 -1.22
C PRO A 45 5.72 8.75 -0.55
N GLU A 46 4.55 9.39 -0.47
CA GLU A 46 3.35 8.88 0.17
C GLU A 46 2.79 7.63 -0.51
N CYS A 47 2.91 7.54 -1.85
CA CYS A 47 2.43 6.39 -2.61
C CYS A 47 3.31 5.15 -2.46
N TYR A 48 4.53 5.28 -1.91
CA TYR A 48 5.38 4.14 -1.59
C TYR A 48 4.91 3.38 -0.34
N LEU A 49 4.01 3.96 0.48
CA LEU A 49 3.42 3.26 1.62
C LEU A 49 2.61 2.03 1.20
N LEU A 50 1.99 2.05 0.01
CA LEU A 50 1.22 0.91 -0.49
C LEU A 50 2.11 -0.32 -0.78
N PRO A 51 3.16 -0.25 -1.62
CA PRO A 51 4.02 -1.40 -1.86
C PRO A 51 4.77 -1.83 -0.59
N PHE A 52 5.12 -0.89 0.29
CA PHE A 52 5.76 -1.19 1.57
C PHE A 52 4.79 -1.96 2.49
N GLY A 53 3.55 -1.50 2.64
CA GLY A 53 2.52 -2.18 3.41
C GLY A 53 2.23 -3.60 2.92
N ILE A 54 2.15 -3.79 1.61
CA ILE A 54 2.01 -5.13 0.99
C ILE A 54 3.20 -6.02 1.34
N LEU A 55 4.43 -5.51 1.24
CA LEU A 55 5.65 -6.26 1.57
C LEU A 55 5.61 -6.73 3.04
N PHE A 56 5.21 -5.86 3.97
CA PHE A 56 5.05 -6.21 5.38
C PHE A 56 3.98 -7.28 5.61
N ILE A 57 2.83 -7.18 4.93
CA ILE A 57 1.77 -8.21 4.99
C ILE A 57 2.31 -9.55 4.45
N THR A 58 3.00 -9.55 3.32
CA THR A 58 3.57 -10.75 2.72
C THR A 58 4.57 -11.42 3.65
N ILE A 59 5.49 -10.66 4.25
CA ILE A 59 6.43 -11.19 5.26
C ILE A 59 5.68 -11.75 6.46
N ALA A 60 4.66 -11.04 6.96
CA ALA A 60 3.89 -11.50 8.12
C ALA A 60 3.18 -12.83 7.87
N VAL A 61 2.68 -13.06 6.65
CA VAL A 61 2.05 -14.32 6.24
C VAL A 61 3.07 -15.45 6.16
N TYR A 62 4.24 -15.23 5.55
CA TYR A 62 5.29 -16.25 5.48
C TYR A 62 5.89 -16.60 6.84
N LEU A 63 5.93 -15.64 7.77
CA LEU A 63 6.40 -15.86 9.13
C LEU A 63 5.38 -16.61 10.00
N PHE A 64 4.13 -16.71 9.57
CA PHE A 64 3.11 -17.46 10.29
C PHE A 64 3.43 -18.96 10.15
N PRO A 65 3.70 -19.69 11.25
CA PRO A 65 3.99 -21.11 11.18
C PRO A 65 2.74 -21.82 10.65
N GLN A 66 2.91 -22.49 9.51
CA GLN A 66 1.89 -23.26 8.82
C GLN A 66 1.78 -24.69 9.37
N ASP A 67 2.11 -24.87 10.66
CA ASP A 67 1.90 -26.10 11.42
C ASP A 67 0.42 -26.22 11.80
N SER A 68 -0.44 -26.30 10.78
CA SER A 68 -1.81 -26.79 10.92
C SER A 68 -1.74 -28.32 10.78
N CYS A 69 -1.48 -28.99 11.90
CA CYS A 69 -1.88 -30.39 12.11
C CYS A 69 -3.13 -30.41 12.98
#